data_AF-A0A963XHQ4-F1
#
_entry.id   AF-A0A963XHQ4-F1
#
_cell.length_a   1.000
_cell.length_b   1.000
_cell.length_c   1.000
_cell.angle_alpha   90.00
_cell.angle_beta   90.00
_cell.angle_gamma   90.00
#
_symmetry.space_group_name_H-M   'P 1'
#
loop_
_entity.id
_entity.type
_entity.pdbx_description
1 polymer ?
#
loop_
_entity_poly.entity_id
_entity_poly.type
_entity_poly.pdbx_seq_one_letter_code
_entity_poly.pdbx_strand_id
1 'polypeptide(L)' 'MFRRLACLAAAFVLVSGPAAAQTSRGNYSDWHVFTVDTADGLVCYALTQPTDMAPQNVDHGQVFFMVSSWANGQASEQPR' A
#
# COMPACT_ATOMS: atom_id res chain seq x y z
N MET A 1 -8.84 26.54 -42.31
CA MET A 1 -9.53 25.87 -41.19
C MET A 1 -8.62 25.04 -40.27
N PHE A 2 -7.30 24.92 -40.53
CA PHE A 2 -6.36 24.10 -39.74
C PHE A 2 -5.73 24.81 -38.51
N ARG A 3 -6.36 25.85 -37.96
CA ARG A 3 -5.78 26.66 -36.86
C ARG A 3 -6.59 26.62 -35.56
N ARG A 4 -7.53 25.68 -35.44
CA ARG A 4 -8.31 25.45 -34.20
C ARG A 4 -8.04 24.09 -33.55
N LEU A 5 -7.23 23.23 -34.17
CA LEU A 5 -6.93 21.89 -33.69
C LEU A 5 -5.63 21.78 -32.86
N ALA A 6 -5.05 22.91 -32.43
CA ALA A 6 -3.78 22.92 -31.70
C ALA A 6 -3.92 23.07 -30.17
N CYS A 7 -5.13 23.34 -29.66
CA CYS A 7 -5.32 23.64 -28.23
C CYS A 7 -5.85 22.49 -27.37
N LEU A 8 -6.20 21.34 -27.95
CA LEU A 8 -6.81 20.24 -27.17
C LEU A 8 -5.82 19.21 -26.61
N ALA A 9 -4.51 19.35 -26.86
CA ALA A 9 -3.50 18.35 -26.47
C ALA A 9 -2.79 18.62 -25.13
N ALA A 10 -3.07 19.74 -24.45
CA ALA A 10 -2.24 20.21 -23.32
C ALA A 10 -2.82 19.93 -21.91
N ALA A 11 -3.95 19.24 -21.77
CA ALA A 11 -4.68 19.19 -20.50
C ALA A 11 -4.50 17.89 -19.67
N PHE A 12 -3.65 16.94 -20.08
CA PHE A 12 -3.28 15.81 -19.22
C PHE A 12 -2.03 16.15 -18.39
N VAL A 13 -2.13 17.18 -17.55
CA VAL A 13 -1.16 17.37 -16.47
C VAL A 13 -1.52 16.36 -15.38
N LEU A 14 -0.66 15.36 -15.27
CA LEU A 14 -0.64 14.30 -14.27
C LEU A 14 -1.10 14.80 -12.89
N VAL A 15 -2.28 14.34 -12.44
CA VAL A 15 -2.66 14.42 -11.03
C VAL A 15 -1.89 13.33 -10.29
N SER A 16 -0.61 13.57 -10.02
CA SER A 16 0.17 12.76 -9.08
C SER A 16 -0.01 13.38 -7.69
N GLY A 17 -0.87 12.79 -6.86
CA GLY A 17 -0.95 13.11 -5.44
C GLY A 17 0.33 12.69 -4.71
N PRO A 18 0.65 13.29 -3.55
CA PRO A 18 1.79 12.86 -2.75
C PRO A 18 1.58 11.40 -2.33
N ALA A 19 2.56 10.55 -2.63
CA ALA A 19 2.61 9.21 -2.07
C ALA A 19 2.92 9.34 -0.57
N ALA A 20 2.00 8.91 0.29
CA ALA A 20 2.26 8.83 1.72
C ALA A 20 3.38 7.82 1.97
N ALA A 21 4.53 8.28 2.47
CA ALA A 21 5.63 7.42 2.83
C ALA A 21 5.29 6.64 4.10
N GLN A 22 5.45 5.31 4.06
CA GLN A 22 5.36 4.49 5.27
C GLN A 22 6.56 4.77 6.19
N THR A 23 6.30 4.79 7.49
CA THR A 23 7.32 4.95 8.55
C THR A 23 7.53 3.62 9.25
N SER A 24 8.76 3.11 9.23
CA SER A 24 9.15 1.94 10.02
C SER A 24 9.06 2.25 11.52
N ARG A 25 8.44 1.34 12.28
CA ARG A 25 8.34 1.41 13.74
C ARG A 25 9.24 0.40 14.45
N GLY A 26 9.71 -0.62 13.74
CA GLY A 26 10.70 -1.57 14.23
C GLY A 26 10.43 -3.01 13.81
N ASN A 27 11.33 -3.89 14.26
CA ASN A 27 11.26 -5.33 14.06
C ASN A 27 10.92 -6.02 15.39
N TYR A 28 10.07 -7.04 15.34
CA TYR A 28 9.60 -7.81 16.49
C TYR A 28 9.51 -9.28 16.08
N SER A 29 10.51 -10.09 16.46
CA SER A 29 10.68 -11.45 15.93
C SER A 29 10.68 -11.43 14.38
N ASP A 30 9.84 -12.23 13.73
CA ASP A 30 9.74 -12.29 12.26
C ASP A 30 8.86 -11.18 11.65
N TRP A 31 8.40 -10.22 12.46
CA TRP A 31 7.49 -9.17 12.04
C TRP A 31 8.18 -7.81 11.93
N HIS A 32 7.83 -7.06 10.90
CA HIS A 32 8.16 -5.64 10.77
C HIS A 32 6.89 -4.80 10.90
N VAL A 33 6.93 -3.76 11.72
CA VAL A 33 5.79 -2.88 11.97
C VAL A 33 6.01 -1.52 11.30
N PHE A 34 4.97 -1.03 10.64
CA PHE A 34 4.96 0.27 9.97
C PHE A 34 3.72 1.07 10.35
N THR A 35 3.81 2.38 10.13
CA THR A 35 2.64 3.26 10.10
C THR A 35 2.62 4.08 8.83
N VAL A 36 1.43 4.38 8.33
CA VAL A 36 1.21 5.30 7.22
C VAL A 36 0.09 6.27 7.56
N ASP A 37 0.34 7.56 7.37
CA ASP A 37 -0.70 8.58 7.46
C ASP A 37 -1.47 8.61 6.14
N THR A 38 -2.78 8.32 6.20
CA THR A 38 -3.68 8.36 5.05
C THR A 38 -4.70 9.49 5.21
N ALA A 39 -5.46 9.79 4.15
CA ALA A 39 -6.55 10.76 4.25
C ALA A 39 -7.63 10.35 5.27
N ASP A 40 -7.82 9.04 5.47
CA ASP A 40 -8.81 8.46 6.39
C ASP A 40 -8.26 8.24 7.82
N GLY A 41 -7.01 8.65 8.06
CA GLY A 41 -6.33 8.55 9.34
C GLY A 41 -5.10 7.65 9.34
N LEU A 42 -4.53 7.44 10.53
CA LEU A 42 -3.36 6.61 10.73
C LEU A 42 -3.70 5.13 10.53
N VAL A 43 -2.94 4.45 9.68
CA VAL A 43 -2.96 3.00 9.53
C VAL A 43 -1.69 2.42 10.11
N CYS A 44 -1.83 1.44 10.99
CA CYS A 44 -0.73 0.65 11.56
C CYS A 44 -0.78 -0.75 10.96
N TYR A 45 0.32 -1.26 10.44
CA TYR A 45 0.35 -2.65 9.96
C TYR A 45 1.63 -3.37 10.35
N ALA A 46 1.49 -4.66 10.59
CA ALA A 46 2.59 -5.59 10.78
C ALA A 46 2.68 -6.50 9.56
N LEU A 47 3.89 -6.74 9.08
CA LEU A 47 4.20 -7.53 7.90
C LEU A 47 5.20 -8.63 8.26
N THR A 48 5.02 -9.83 7.73
CA THR A 48 5.99 -10.92 7.83
C THR A 48 6.09 -11.67 6.50
N GLN A 49 7.18 -12.41 6.31
CA GLN A 49 7.38 -13.31 5.18
C GLN A 49 7.12 -14.75 5.61
N PRO A 50 6.57 -15.61 4.72
CA PRO A 50 6.39 -17.02 5.01
C PRO A 50 7.75 -17.70 5.26
N THR A 51 7.77 -18.65 6.21
CA THR A 51 8.95 -19.46 6.53
C THR A 51 9.09 -20.71 5.64
N ASP A 52 8.01 -21.09 4.93
CA ASP A 52 8.01 -22.15 3.93
C ASP A 52 7.17 -21.72 2.71
N MET A 53 7.62 -22.10 1.52
CA MET A 53 7.09 -21.69 0.22
C MET A 53 6.75 -22.93 -0.62
N ALA A 54 5.91 -23.80 -0.06
CA ALA A 54 5.49 -25.03 -0.72
C ALA A 54 4.34 -24.78 -1.73
N PRO A 55 4.32 -25.49 -2.87
CA PRO A 55 5.36 -26.40 -3.35
C PRO A 55 6.59 -25.61 -3.86
N GLN A 56 7.79 -26.15 -3.64
CA GLN A 56 9.06 -25.44 -3.92
C GLN A 56 9.44 -25.42 -5.41
N ASN A 57 8.71 -26.13 -6.27
CA ASN A 57 9.00 -26.24 -7.70
C ASN A 57 8.32 -25.16 -8.55
N VAL A 58 7.79 -24.10 -7.93
CA VAL A 58 7.18 -22.96 -8.61
C VAL A 58 7.75 -21.65 -8.07
N ASP A 59 7.71 -20.61 -8.89
CA ASP A 59 8.03 -19.25 -8.47
C ASP A 59 6.78 -18.58 -7.89
N HIS A 60 6.81 -18.30 -6.59
CA HIS A 60 5.73 -17.62 -5.88
C HIS A 60 5.89 -16.09 -5.89
N GLY A 61 7.04 -15.58 -6.35
CA GLY A 61 7.42 -14.17 -6.22
C GLY A 61 7.59 -13.73 -4.76
N GLN A 62 7.36 -12.44 -4.50
CA GLN A 62 7.40 -11.88 -3.15
C GLN A 62 6.04 -12.08 -2.47
N VAL A 63 6.03 -12.82 -1.37
CA VAL A 63 4.84 -13.12 -0.58
C VAL A 63 4.98 -12.54 0.81
N PHE A 64 3.91 -11.90 1.29
CA PHE A 64 3.86 -11.31 2.62
C PHE A 64 2.51 -11.61 3.27
N PHE A 65 2.54 -11.83 4.58
CA PHE A 65 1.34 -11.85 5.40
C PHE A 65 1.26 -10.53 6.18
N MET A 66 0.12 -9.86 6.12
CA MET A 66 -0.09 -8.53 6.68
C MET A 66 -1.29 -8.50 7.62
N VAL A 67 -1.12 -7.88 8.78
CA VAL A 67 -2.20 -7.56 9.71
C VAL A 67 -2.22 -6.05 9.89
N SER A 68 -3.36 -5.43 9.61
CA SER A 68 -3.54 -3.97 9.69
C SER A 68 -4.60 -3.58 10.71
N SER A 69 -4.41 -2.41 11.30
CA SER A 69 -5.36 -1.73 12.16
C SER A 69 -5.48 -0.26 11.74
N TRP A 70 -6.68 0.29 11.88
CA TRP A 70 -7.02 1.67 11.53
C TRP A 70 -7.41 2.42 12.80
N ALA A 71 -6.93 3.66 12.94
CA ALA A 71 -7.12 4.47 14.15
C ALA A 71 -8.60 4.63 14.59
N ASN A 72 -9.54 4.46 13.68
CA ASN A 72 -10.98 4.63 13.86
C ASN A 72 -11.77 3.32 13.81
N GLY A 73 -11.11 2.16 13.87
CA GLY A 73 -11.79 0.85 13.83
C GLY A 73 -12.56 0.61 12.54
N GLN A 74 -12.20 1.27 11.43
CA GLN A 74 -12.86 1.12 10.13
C GLN A 74 -12.62 -0.23 9.45
N ALA A 75 -11.98 -1.18 10.13
CA ALA A 75 -11.90 -2.56 9.66
C ALA A 75 -13.31 -3.18 9.65
N SER A 76 -14.01 -3.07 8.52
CA SER A 76 -15.31 -3.73 8.30
C SER A 76 -15.18 -5.20 7.96
N GLU A 77 -14.02 -5.62 7.45
CA GLU A 77 -13.79 -6.95 6.88
C GLU A 77 -13.26 -7.99 7.89
N GLN A 78 -13.14 -7.63 9.17
CA GLN A 78 -12.68 -8.51 10.25
C GLN A 78 -13.86 -8.89 11.16
N PRO A 79 -13.94 -10.13 11.66
CA PRO A 79 -14.90 -10.49 12.71
C PRO A 79 -14.75 -9.55 13.91
N ARG A 80 -15.87 -9.03 14.43
CA ARG A 80 -15.89 -8.21 15.63
C ARG A 80 -15.75 -9.04 16.90
#